data_AF-A0AAW0J4H4-F1
#
_entry.id   AF-A0AAW0J4H4-F1
#
_cell.length_a   1.000
_cell.length_b   1.000
_cell.length_c   1.000
_cell.angle_alpha   90.00
_cell.angle_beta   90.00
_cell.angle_gamma   90.00
#
_symmetry.space_group_name_H-M   'P 1'
#
loop_
_entity.id
_entity.type
_entity.pdbx_description
1 polymer ?
#
loop_
_entity_poly.entity_id
_entity_poly.type
_entity_poly.pdbx_seq_one_letter_code
_entity_poly.pdbx_strand_id
1 'polypeptide(L)'
;DENWKLVLVDLAGSEKVEKTGAEGRALEEAKMINKSLSALGIANHIPYRDSKLTRILQDALGGNSRTALLCCCSPSVSNASESLSTLRFGARAKHIKASPRVNCNEDKYSKKNEAFCPDKDESCKRILNKLKESLDIEDVKLLEELFILEGILFDPYSVEELESSYEDVTLRTISSLQAAVEELDLLLRRIVAAERLDVLHKESCKNSNVLHKILSAFSFFNGWGQSLLSGG
;
A
#
# COMPACT_ATOMS: atom_id res chain seq x y z
N ASP A 1 -40.19 -22.58 -13.47
CA ASP A 1 -39.08 -21.90 -14.16
C ASP A 1 -38.22 -21.15 -13.17
N GLU A 2 -37.02 -21.66 -12.90
CA GLU A 2 -36.04 -20.95 -12.08
C GLU A 2 -35.42 -19.82 -12.92
N ASN A 3 -35.69 -18.57 -12.56
CA ASN A 3 -35.19 -17.42 -13.28
C ASN A 3 -33.84 -16.99 -12.69
N TRP A 4 -32.74 -17.33 -13.37
CA TRP A 4 -31.39 -16.92 -13.01
C TRP A 4 -30.95 -15.71 -13.84
N LYS A 5 -30.20 -14.79 -13.23
CA LYS A 5 -29.70 -13.57 -13.89
C LYS A 5 -28.19 -13.49 -13.67
N LEU A 6 -27.43 -13.59 -14.76
CA LEU A 6 -25.99 -13.34 -14.76
C LEU A 6 -25.73 -11.92 -15.24
N VAL A 7 -24.93 -11.17 -14.49
CA VAL A 7 -24.51 -9.81 -14.85
C VAL A 7 -22.99 -9.79 -14.94
N LEU A 8 -22.47 -9.53 -16.13
CA LEU A 8 -21.05 -9.30 -16.36
C LEU A 8 -20.85 -7.80 -16.56
N VAL A 9 -19.95 -7.21 -15.76
CA VAL A 9 -19.67 -5.77 -15.81
C VAL A 9 -18.18 -5.60 -16.00
N ASP A 10 -17.82 -4.82 -17.02
CA ASP A 10 -16.47 -4.32 -17.22
C ASP A 10 -16.37 -2.90 -16.63
N LEU A 11 -15.28 -2.63 -15.92
CA LEU A 11 -15.06 -1.35 -15.24
C LEU A 11 -13.85 -0.65 -15.86
N ALA A 12 -13.97 0.66 -16.02
CA ALA A 12 -12.86 1.50 -16.46
C ALA A 12 -11.73 1.52 -15.42
N GLY A 13 -10.54 1.93 -15.87
CA GLY A 13 -9.34 2.00 -15.03
C GLY A 13 -9.48 2.94 -13.83
N SER A 14 -8.82 2.58 -12.73
CA SER A 14 -8.82 3.32 -11.46
C SER A 14 -7.56 4.19 -11.29
N GLU A 15 -6.84 4.46 -12.36
CA GLU A 15 -5.59 5.19 -12.30
C GLU A 15 -5.77 6.64 -11.86
N LYS A 16 -4.77 7.13 -11.13
CA LYS A 16 -4.71 8.53 -10.72
C LYS A 16 -4.58 9.45 -11.93
N VAL A 17 -5.45 10.45 -11.95
CA VAL A 17 -5.48 11.46 -13.02
C VAL A 17 -4.16 12.22 -13.15
N GLU A 18 -3.41 12.39 -12.06
CA GLU A 18 -2.08 13.00 -12.07
C GLU A 18 -1.08 12.22 -12.94
N LYS A 19 -1.23 10.89 -13.07
CA LYS A 19 -0.35 10.04 -13.89
C LYS A 19 -0.76 9.98 -15.35
N THR A 20 -1.98 10.38 -15.69
CA THR A 20 -2.50 10.25 -17.06
C THR A 20 -2.17 11.44 -17.95
N GLY A 21 -1.80 12.59 -17.36
CA GLY A 21 -1.57 13.83 -18.10
C GLY A 21 -2.83 14.32 -18.83
N ALA A 22 -4.02 13.85 -18.41
CA ALA A 22 -5.27 14.18 -19.06
C ALA A 22 -5.67 15.65 -18.80
N GLU A 23 -6.04 16.37 -19.86
CA GLU A 23 -6.45 17.77 -19.79
C GLU A 23 -7.88 17.97 -20.32
N GLY A 24 -8.50 19.08 -19.93
CA GLY A 24 -9.81 19.50 -20.44
C GLY A 24 -10.92 18.47 -20.21
N ARG A 25 -11.53 17.99 -21.30
CA ARG A 25 -12.65 17.02 -21.22
C ARG A 25 -12.23 15.65 -20.70
N ALA A 26 -11.01 15.19 -21.04
CA ALA A 26 -10.50 13.89 -20.58
C ALA A 26 -10.24 13.88 -19.06
N LEU A 27 -9.81 15.01 -18.51
CA LEU A 27 -9.66 15.21 -17.07
C LEU A 27 -11.01 15.04 -16.34
N GLU A 28 -12.06 15.65 -16.87
CA GLU A 28 -13.40 15.57 -16.26
C GLU A 28 -13.99 14.16 -16.34
N GLU A 29 -13.75 13.46 -17.45
CA GLU A 29 -14.11 12.06 -17.61
C GLU A 29 -13.40 11.17 -16.58
N ALA A 30 -12.07 11.30 -16.47
CA ALA A 30 -11.27 10.52 -15.52
C ALA A 30 -11.70 10.75 -14.06
N LYS A 31 -12.09 11.99 -13.72
CA LYS A 31 -12.67 12.30 -12.39
C LYS A 31 -14.00 11.58 -12.17
N MET A 32 -14.89 11.58 -13.17
CA MET A 32 -16.19 10.93 -13.06
C MET A 32 -16.08 9.41 -12.94
N ILE A 33 -15.15 8.79 -13.67
CA ILE A 33 -14.82 7.36 -13.54
C ILE A 33 -14.38 7.07 -12.10
N ASN A 34 -13.36 7.77 -11.62
CA ASN A 34 -12.81 7.58 -10.28
C ASN A 34 -13.82 7.85 -9.16
N LYS A 35 -14.75 8.80 -9.35
CA LYS A 35 -15.86 9.05 -8.43
C LYS A 35 -16.77 7.84 -8.30
N SER A 36 -17.15 7.23 -9.42
CA SER A 36 -18.03 6.05 -9.42
C SER A 36 -17.36 4.81 -8.82
N LEU A 37 -16.07 4.61 -9.08
CA LEU A 37 -15.27 3.52 -8.50
C LEU A 37 -15.06 3.71 -6.99
N SER A 38 -14.84 4.94 -6.54
CA SER A 38 -14.67 5.24 -5.11
C SER A 38 -15.94 4.92 -4.31
N ALA A 39 -17.12 5.22 -4.86
CA ALA A 39 -18.41 4.90 -4.25
C ALA A 39 -18.65 3.38 -4.09
N LEU A 40 -18.05 2.57 -4.96
CA LEU A 40 -18.16 1.11 -4.93
C LEU A 40 -17.41 0.47 -3.75
N GLY A 41 -16.40 1.16 -3.19
CA GLY A 41 -15.46 0.61 -2.22
C GLY A 41 -15.83 0.83 -0.75
N ILE A 42 -17.04 1.33 -0.47
CA ILE A 42 -17.51 1.66 0.88
C ILE A 42 -18.33 0.50 1.44
N ALA A 43 -17.73 -0.31 2.32
CA ALA A 43 -18.37 -1.52 2.84
C ALA A 43 -19.55 -1.28 3.79
N ASN A 44 -19.55 -0.15 4.52
CA ASN A 44 -20.54 0.10 5.58
C ASN A 44 -21.85 0.72 5.07
N HIS A 45 -21.78 1.59 4.07
CA HIS A 45 -22.93 2.23 3.47
C HIS A 45 -22.63 2.55 2.00
N ILE A 46 -23.28 1.84 1.09
CA ILE A 46 -23.09 2.03 -0.34
C ILE A 46 -24.10 3.06 -0.84
N PRO A 47 -23.64 4.22 -1.36
CA PRO A 47 -24.54 5.24 -1.86
C PRO A 47 -25.07 4.84 -3.25
N TYR A 48 -26.14 4.04 -3.27
CA TYR A 48 -26.78 3.57 -4.51
C TYR A 48 -27.35 4.68 -5.39
N ARG A 49 -27.55 5.89 -4.83
CA ARG A 49 -28.10 7.03 -5.56
C ARG A 49 -27.05 7.92 -6.21
N ASP A 50 -25.79 7.83 -5.76
CA ASP A 50 -24.74 8.76 -6.18
C ASP A 50 -24.19 8.42 -7.56
N SER A 51 -24.35 7.18 -8.01
CA SER A 51 -23.92 6.76 -9.34
C SER A 51 -24.94 5.81 -9.98
N LYS A 52 -25.06 5.88 -11.31
CA LYS A 52 -25.85 4.91 -12.09
C LYS A 52 -25.29 3.50 -11.93
N LEU A 53 -23.96 3.37 -11.80
CA LEU A 53 -23.26 2.11 -11.63
C LEU A 53 -23.69 1.39 -10.33
N THR A 54 -23.60 2.06 -9.18
CA THR A 54 -24.01 1.50 -7.89
C THR A 54 -25.50 1.15 -7.87
N ARG A 55 -26.34 1.91 -8.58
CA ARG A 55 -27.77 1.60 -8.74
C ARG A 55 -28.03 0.32 -9.54
N ILE A 56 -27.29 0.10 -10.63
CA ILE A 56 -27.42 -1.12 -11.44
C ILE A 56 -26.88 -2.32 -10.68
N LEU A 57 -25.79 -2.12 -9.91
CA LEU A 57 -25.13 -3.15 -9.11
C LEU A 57 -25.74 -3.33 -7.71
N GLN A 58 -26.90 -2.73 -7.42
CA GLN A 58 -27.51 -2.78 -6.09
C GLN A 58 -27.75 -4.22 -5.60
N ASP A 59 -28.19 -5.11 -6.49
CA ASP A 59 -28.36 -6.53 -6.16
C ASP A 59 -27.02 -7.21 -5.85
N ALA A 60 -25.95 -6.83 -6.55
CA ALA A 60 -24.61 -7.38 -6.38
C ALA A 60 -23.91 -6.87 -5.11
N LEU A 61 -24.23 -5.66 -4.68
CA LEU A 61 -23.55 -4.93 -3.61
C LEU A 61 -24.26 -5.02 -2.26
N GLY A 62 -24.85 -6.17 -1.94
CA GLY A 62 -25.54 -6.40 -0.67
C GLY A 62 -27.01 -6.78 -0.79
N GLY A 63 -27.52 -6.91 -2.02
CA GLY A 63 -28.83 -7.46 -2.31
C GLY A 63 -28.86 -8.98 -2.45
N ASN A 64 -29.77 -9.45 -3.30
CA ASN A 64 -29.99 -10.86 -3.59
C ASN A 64 -29.15 -11.32 -4.79
N SER A 65 -27.83 -11.39 -4.63
CA SER A 65 -26.92 -11.92 -5.64
C SER A 65 -25.72 -12.60 -5.01
N ARG A 66 -25.16 -13.59 -5.72
CA ARG A 66 -23.77 -14.00 -5.52
C ARG A 66 -22.91 -13.10 -6.39
N THR A 67 -21.84 -12.55 -5.82
CA THR A 67 -21.01 -11.55 -6.48
C THR A 67 -19.55 -11.93 -6.34
N ALA A 68 -18.83 -11.93 -7.45
CA ALA A 68 -17.39 -12.05 -7.50
C ALA A 68 -16.82 -10.73 -8.03
N LEU A 69 -15.66 -10.32 -7.51
CA LEU A 69 -14.94 -9.13 -7.95
C LEU A 69 -13.53 -9.55 -8.35
N LEU A 70 -13.15 -9.26 -9.60
CA LEU A 70 -11.81 -9.51 -10.10
C LEU A 70 -10.95 -8.24 -9.93
N CYS A 71 -9.86 -8.35 -9.17
CA CYS A 71 -8.94 -7.24 -8.92
C CYS A 71 -7.72 -7.34 -9.86
N CYS A 72 -7.75 -6.62 -10.97
CA CYS A 72 -6.64 -6.58 -11.93
C CYS A 72 -5.52 -5.65 -11.44
N CYS A 73 -4.34 -6.20 -11.15
CA CYS A 73 -3.19 -5.46 -10.65
C CYS A 73 -1.99 -5.58 -11.61
N SER A 74 -1.14 -4.56 -11.63
CA SER A 74 0.11 -4.58 -12.42
C SER A 74 1.29 -5.03 -11.52
N PRO A 75 2.16 -5.94 -11.99
CA PRO A 75 3.34 -6.38 -11.25
C PRO A 75 4.50 -5.35 -11.27
N SER A 76 4.39 -4.29 -12.07
CA SER A 76 5.44 -3.28 -12.23
C SER A 76 5.58 -2.39 -11.00
N VAL A 77 6.82 -2.11 -10.59
CA VAL A 77 7.15 -1.26 -9.42
C VAL A 77 6.57 0.16 -9.56
N SER A 78 6.55 0.71 -10.78
CA SER A 78 5.95 2.03 -11.07
C SER A 78 4.46 2.11 -10.74
N ASN A 79 3.77 0.96 -10.74
CA ASN A 79 2.34 0.83 -10.49
C ASN A 79 2.03 0.27 -9.10
N ALA A 80 3.03 0.01 -8.25
CA ALA A 80 2.85 -0.59 -6.94
C ALA A 80 1.84 0.19 -6.06
N SER A 81 1.84 1.52 -6.15
CA SER A 81 0.87 2.37 -5.43
C SER A 81 -0.57 2.17 -5.88
N GLU A 82 -0.79 1.96 -7.18
CA GLU A 82 -2.11 1.73 -7.76
C GLU A 82 -2.58 0.32 -7.42
N SER A 83 -1.73 -0.69 -7.64
CA SER A 83 -1.99 -2.09 -7.29
C SER A 83 -2.36 -2.24 -5.81
N LEU A 84 -1.64 -1.59 -4.89
CA LEU A 84 -1.98 -1.58 -3.46
C LEU A 84 -3.35 -0.95 -3.19
N SER A 85 -3.72 0.11 -3.94
CA SER A 85 -5.02 0.77 -3.81
C SER A 85 -6.15 -0.16 -4.26
N THR A 86 -5.96 -0.90 -5.36
CA THR A 86 -6.89 -1.92 -5.87
C THR A 86 -7.05 -3.08 -4.87
N LEU A 87 -5.95 -3.58 -4.29
CA LEU A 87 -6.02 -4.64 -3.28
C LEU A 87 -6.75 -4.19 -2.01
N ARG A 88 -6.47 -2.96 -1.53
CA ARG A 88 -7.20 -2.37 -0.39
C ARG A 88 -8.69 -2.20 -0.70
N PHE A 89 -9.03 -1.85 -1.94
CA PHE A 89 -10.42 -1.80 -2.40
C PHE A 89 -11.07 -3.17 -2.34
N GLY A 90 -10.44 -4.21 -2.88
CA GLY A 90 -10.92 -5.59 -2.82
C GLY A 90 -11.12 -6.08 -1.39
N ALA A 91 -10.17 -5.78 -0.50
CA ALA A 91 -10.27 -6.10 0.93
C ALA A 91 -11.51 -5.47 1.58
N ARG A 92 -11.83 -4.20 1.27
CA ARG A 92 -13.05 -3.54 1.76
C ARG A 92 -14.30 -4.17 1.13
N ALA A 93 -14.30 -4.41 -0.17
CA ALA A 93 -15.43 -4.99 -0.90
C ALA A 93 -15.80 -6.39 -0.37
N LYS A 94 -14.81 -7.17 0.09
CA LYS A 94 -15.02 -8.48 0.73
C LYS A 94 -15.96 -8.43 1.94
N HIS A 95 -16.01 -7.30 2.65
CA HIS A 95 -16.85 -7.13 3.84
C HIS A 95 -18.31 -6.73 3.53
N ILE A 96 -18.65 -6.52 2.25
CA ILE A 96 -20.03 -6.23 1.85
C ILE A 96 -20.90 -7.47 2.11
N LYS A 97 -21.91 -7.31 2.98
CA LYS A 97 -22.81 -8.40 3.36
C LYS A 97 -23.89 -8.60 2.29
N ALA A 98 -23.85 -9.71 1.55
CA ALA A 98 -24.90 -10.13 0.64
C ALA A 98 -25.83 -11.18 1.28
N SER A 99 -27.09 -11.23 0.84
CA SER A 99 -28.07 -12.22 1.31
C SER A 99 -28.75 -12.94 0.13
N PRO A 100 -28.00 -13.81 -0.59
CA PRO A 100 -28.54 -14.53 -1.73
C PRO A 100 -29.64 -15.52 -1.30
N ARG A 101 -30.72 -15.55 -2.06
CA ARG A 101 -31.93 -16.36 -1.91
C ARG A 101 -32.34 -16.88 -3.29
N VAL A 102 -32.79 -18.12 -3.35
CA VAL A 102 -33.32 -18.71 -4.58
C VAL A 102 -34.64 -18.02 -4.92
N ASN A 103 -34.77 -17.53 -6.15
CA ASN A 103 -35.99 -16.90 -6.63
C ASN A 103 -36.98 -17.99 -7.04
N CYS A 104 -37.96 -18.28 -6.19
CA CYS A 104 -39.10 -19.11 -6.55
C CYS A 104 -40.17 -18.24 -7.19
N ASN A 105 -40.64 -18.62 -8.38
CA ASN A 105 -41.81 -18.00 -9.01
C ASN A 105 -43.07 -18.49 -8.30
N GLU A 106 -43.34 -17.99 -7.10
CA GLU A 106 -44.67 -18.06 -6.53
C GLU A 106 -45.42 -16.79 -6.92
N ASP A 107 -46.55 -16.97 -7.59
CA ASP A 107 -47.46 -15.89 -7.93
C ASP A 107 -47.72 -15.03 -6.70
N LYS A 108 -47.49 -13.72 -6.86
CA LYS A 108 -47.54 -12.70 -5.82
C LYS A 108 -48.97 -12.50 -5.28
N TYR A 109 -49.52 -13.48 -4.60
CA TYR A 109 -50.78 -13.37 -3.87
C TYR A 109 -50.83 -14.40 -2.74
N SER A 110 -49.94 -14.29 -1.75
CA SER A 110 -50.26 -14.55 -0.35
C SER A 110 -49.06 -14.39 0.58
N LYS A 111 -49.34 -13.79 1.74
CA LYS A 111 -48.58 -13.86 3.00
C LYS A 111 -47.26 -13.09 3.06
N LYS A 112 -47.42 -11.83 3.52
CA LYS A 112 -46.77 -11.44 4.78
C LYS A 112 -47.05 -12.56 5.80
N ASN A 113 -46.07 -13.41 6.06
CA ASN A 113 -45.94 -14.13 7.32
C ASN A 113 -44.47 -14.49 7.49
N GLU A 114 -44.02 -14.25 8.71
CA GLU A 114 -42.68 -14.46 9.23
C GLU A 114 -42.09 -15.81 8.83
N ALA A 115 -40.82 -15.80 8.43
CA ALA A 115 -40.00 -16.99 8.40
C ALA A 115 -38.68 -16.69 9.12
N PHE A 116 -38.75 -16.87 10.43
CA PHE A 116 -37.72 -17.45 11.29
C PHE A 116 -36.42 -17.78 10.54
N CYS A 117 -35.35 -17.03 10.84
CA CYS A 117 -34.00 -17.41 10.44
C CYS A 117 -33.63 -18.64 11.28
N PRO A 118 -33.46 -19.85 10.71
CA PRO A 118 -32.70 -20.86 11.44
C PRO A 118 -31.32 -20.25 11.63
N ASP A 119 -30.91 -20.15 12.89
CA ASP A 119 -29.60 -19.62 13.27
C ASP A 119 -28.55 -20.30 12.39
N LYS A 120 -27.73 -19.52 11.68
CA LYS A 120 -26.81 -20.04 10.63
C LYS A 120 -25.88 -21.11 11.21
N ASP A 121 -25.64 -21.06 12.51
CA ASP A 121 -24.90 -22.04 13.28
C ASP A 121 -25.53 -23.43 13.29
N GLU A 122 -26.85 -23.57 13.29
CA GLU A 122 -27.51 -24.88 13.41
C GLU A 122 -27.51 -25.63 12.08
N SER A 123 -27.67 -24.91 10.97
CA SER A 123 -27.55 -25.49 9.62
C SER A 123 -26.10 -25.84 9.28
N CYS A 124 -25.14 -24.97 9.63
CA CYS A 124 -23.72 -25.27 9.50
C CYS A 124 -23.31 -26.46 10.38
N LYS A 125 -23.79 -26.55 11.63
CA LYS A 125 -23.54 -27.70 12.52
C LYS A 125 -24.13 -29.01 11.98
N ARG A 126 -25.34 -28.98 11.39
CA ARG A 126 -25.93 -30.18 10.76
C ARG A 126 -25.16 -30.63 9.53
N ILE A 127 -24.69 -29.70 8.69
CA ILE A 127 -23.90 -30.03 7.51
C ILE A 127 -22.52 -30.57 7.94
N LEU A 128 -21.86 -29.94 8.91
CA LEU A 128 -20.60 -30.42 9.49
C LEU A 128 -20.73 -31.81 10.12
N ASN A 129 -21.79 -32.07 10.88
CA ASN A 129 -22.02 -33.40 11.47
C ASN A 129 -22.29 -34.47 10.41
N LYS A 130 -23.05 -34.15 9.36
CA LYS A 130 -23.29 -35.08 8.24
C LYS A 130 -22.03 -35.35 7.42
N LEU A 131 -21.20 -34.34 7.18
CA LEU A 131 -19.91 -34.49 6.50
C LEU A 131 -18.92 -35.30 7.36
N LYS A 132 -18.95 -35.12 8.68
CA LYS A 132 -18.11 -35.85 9.64
C LYS A 132 -18.54 -37.31 9.81
N GLU A 133 -19.81 -37.62 9.57
CA GLU A 133 -20.35 -38.99 9.56
C GLU A 133 -20.17 -39.69 8.21
N SER A 134 -19.95 -38.95 7.11
CA SER A 134 -19.94 -39.51 5.75
C SER A 134 -18.58 -39.45 5.03
N LEU A 135 -17.52 -38.93 5.65
CA LEU A 135 -16.18 -38.95 5.07
C LEU A 135 -15.23 -39.72 5.98
N ASP A 136 -14.57 -40.73 5.41
CA ASP A 136 -13.39 -41.32 6.03
C ASP A 136 -12.22 -40.31 5.98
N ILE A 137 -11.26 -40.43 6.89
CA ILE A 137 -10.15 -39.46 7.08
C ILE A 137 -9.38 -39.23 5.75
N GLU A 138 -9.36 -40.23 4.87
CA GLU A 138 -8.72 -40.18 3.56
C GLU A 138 -9.50 -39.30 2.55
N ASP A 139 -10.83 -39.32 2.58
CA ASP A 139 -11.67 -38.49 1.71
C ASP A 139 -11.59 -37.01 2.08
N VAL A 140 -11.45 -36.70 3.38
CA VAL A 140 -11.26 -35.32 3.88
C VAL A 140 -9.96 -34.73 3.33
N LYS A 141 -8.91 -35.54 3.27
CA LYS A 141 -7.59 -35.15 2.76
C LYS A 141 -7.64 -34.87 1.25
N LEU A 142 -8.31 -35.75 0.50
CA LEU A 142 -8.47 -35.60 -0.94
C LEU A 142 -9.29 -34.35 -1.28
N LEU A 143 -10.32 -34.07 -0.47
CA LEU A 143 -11.19 -32.90 -0.65
C LEU A 143 -10.49 -31.59 -0.29
N GLU A 144 -9.63 -31.58 0.74
CA GLU A 144 -8.74 -30.45 1.03
C GLU A 144 -7.76 -30.20 -0.12
N GLU A 145 -7.11 -31.23 -0.65
CA GLU A 145 -6.22 -31.10 -1.81
C GLU A 145 -6.95 -30.56 -3.05
N LEU A 146 -8.16 -31.05 -3.33
CA LEU A 146 -8.95 -30.62 -4.47
C LEU A 146 -9.45 -29.18 -4.33
N PHE A 147 -9.81 -28.76 -3.12
CA PHE A 147 -10.20 -27.37 -2.85
C PHE A 147 -9.02 -26.40 -2.88
N ILE A 148 -7.80 -26.83 -2.58
CA ILE A 148 -6.58 -26.04 -2.78
C ILE A 148 -6.25 -25.90 -4.27
N LEU A 149 -6.36 -26.98 -5.05
CA LEU A 149 -6.09 -27.00 -6.48
C LEU A 149 -7.07 -26.14 -7.30
N GLU A 150 -8.36 -26.16 -6.92
CA GLU A 150 -9.42 -25.34 -7.53
C GLU A 150 -9.50 -23.91 -6.94
N GLY A 151 -8.63 -23.56 -5.98
CA GLY A 151 -8.56 -22.22 -5.40
C GLY A 151 -9.77 -21.80 -4.54
N ILE A 152 -10.53 -22.78 -4.03
CA ILE A 152 -11.74 -22.58 -3.22
C ILE A 152 -11.39 -22.45 -1.72
N LEU A 153 -10.41 -23.22 -1.25
CA LEU A 153 -9.79 -23.07 0.08
C LEU A 153 -8.38 -22.49 -0.11
N PHE A 154 -8.12 -21.38 0.57
CA PHE A 154 -6.77 -20.84 0.69
C PHE A 154 -6.09 -21.61 1.81
N ASP A 155 -5.04 -22.37 1.49
CA ASP A 155 -4.21 -23.00 2.50
C ASP A 155 -3.46 -21.90 3.29
N PRO A 156 -3.71 -21.72 4.59
CA PRO A 156 -2.94 -20.78 5.41
C PRO A 156 -1.48 -21.21 5.60
N TYR A 157 -1.09 -22.41 5.18
CA TYR A 157 0.29 -22.92 5.24
C TYR A 157 1.07 -22.85 3.93
N SER A 158 0.48 -22.43 2.80
CA SER A 158 1.22 -22.21 1.54
C SER A 158 1.92 -20.84 1.46
N VAL A 159 2.10 -20.16 2.61
CA VAL A 159 2.69 -18.82 2.71
C VAL A 159 4.19 -18.82 2.41
N GLU A 160 4.82 -19.95 2.12
CA GLU A 160 6.26 -20.01 1.87
C GLU A 160 6.70 -19.23 0.60
N GLU A 161 5.85 -19.11 -0.44
CA GLU A 161 6.17 -18.28 -1.60
C GLU A 161 5.92 -16.77 -1.36
N LEU A 162 4.94 -16.43 -0.51
CA LEU A 162 4.60 -15.03 -0.23
C LEU A 162 5.49 -14.43 0.86
N GLU A 163 5.86 -15.21 1.88
CA GLU A 163 6.89 -14.83 2.86
C GLU A 163 8.26 -14.71 2.20
N SER A 164 8.66 -15.63 1.32
CA SER A 164 9.93 -15.49 0.59
C SER A 164 9.99 -14.21 -0.25
N SER A 165 8.89 -13.86 -0.94
CA SER A 165 8.81 -12.59 -1.68
C SER A 165 8.81 -11.37 -0.76
N TYR A 166 8.16 -11.44 0.41
CA TYR A 166 8.08 -10.31 1.34
C TYR A 166 9.41 -10.14 2.11
N GLU A 167 10.07 -11.24 2.44
CA GLU A 167 11.42 -11.29 3.01
C GLU A 167 12.46 -10.75 2.01
N ASP A 168 12.41 -11.10 0.72
CA ASP A 168 13.35 -10.54 -0.28
C ASP A 168 13.16 -9.02 -0.45
N VAL A 169 11.91 -8.54 -0.50
CA VAL A 169 11.63 -7.10 -0.60
C VAL A 169 12.06 -6.36 0.68
N THR A 170 11.78 -6.91 1.86
CA THR A 170 12.19 -6.30 3.13
C THR A 170 13.70 -6.32 3.31
N LEU A 171 14.39 -7.41 2.98
CA LEU A 171 15.86 -7.51 2.98
C LEU A 171 16.50 -6.51 2.03
N ARG A 172 16.02 -6.38 0.78
CA ARG A 172 16.51 -5.38 -0.17
C ARG A 172 16.32 -3.95 0.35
N THR A 173 15.16 -3.68 0.98
CA THR A 173 14.88 -2.36 1.55
C THR A 173 15.80 -2.06 2.72
N ILE A 174 16.04 -3.03 3.60
CA ILE A 174 16.98 -2.90 4.72
C ILE A 174 18.40 -2.66 4.21
N SER A 175 18.89 -3.45 3.26
CA SER A 175 20.22 -3.25 2.67
C SER A 175 20.38 -1.89 2.00
N SER A 176 19.33 -1.43 1.28
CA SER A 176 19.35 -0.10 0.65
C SER A 176 19.39 1.02 1.69
N LEU A 177 18.66 0.89 2.80
CA LEU A 177 18.67 1.87 3.89
C LEU A 177 20.01 1.86 4.65
N GLN A 178 20.60 0.69 4.88
CA GLN A 178 21.92 0.57 5.50
C GLN A 178 23.01 1.23 4.66
N ALA A 179 23.01 1.01 3.34
CA ALA A 179 23.95 1.66 2.43
C ALA A 179 23.81 3.19 2.44
N ALA A 180 22.57 3.70 2.45
CA ALA A 180 22.32 5.14 2.54
C ALA A 180 22.78 5.74 3.89
N VAL A 181 22.63 5.00 4.99
CA VAL A 181 23.13 5.42 6.31
C VAL A 181 24.65 5.46 6.35
N GLU A 182 25.34 4.47 5.76
CA GLU A 182 26.81 4.46 5.66
C GLU A 182 27.33 5.62 4.80
N GLU A 183 26.66 5.91 3.68
CA GLU A 183 27.01 7.05 2.82
C GLU A 183 26.85 8.38 3.58
N LEU A 184 25.78 8.52 4.36
CA LEU A 184 25.53 9.70 5.18
C LEU A 184 26.55 9.85 6.32
N ASP A 185 26.94 8.74 6.98
CA ASP A 185 28.00 8.76 8.00
C ASP A 185 29.35 9.18 7.39
N LEU A 186 29.65 8.70 6.19
CA LEU A 186 30.88 9.04 5.49
C LEU A 186 30.90 10.52 5.08
N LEU A 187 29.77 11.07 4.62
CA LEU A 187 29.61 12.50 4.35
C LEU A 187 29.74 13.34 5.63
N LEU A 188 29.14 12.90 6.73
CA LEU A 188 29.24 13.59 8.02
C LEU A 188 30.70 13.65 8.50
N ARG A 189 31.42 12.53 8.43
CA ARG A 189 32.86 12.48 8.76
C ARG A 189 33.69 13.42 7.90
N ARG A 190 33.39 13.53 6.60
CA ARG A 190 34.08 14.44 5.68
C ARG A 190 33.83 15.90 6.05
N ILE A 191 32.59 16.27 6.37
CA ILE A 191 32.24 17.63 6.78
C ILE A 191 32.94 17.98 8.10
N VAL A 192 32.90 17.09 9.10
CA VAL A 192 33.58 17.30 10.39
C VAL A 192 35.10 17.41 10.22
N ALA A 193 35.70 16.62 9.32
CA ALA A 193 37.13 16.72 9.02
C ALA A 193 37.49 18.04 8.31
N ALA A 194 36.64 18.50 7.38
CA ALA A 194 36.81 19.79 6.71
C ALA A 194 36.71 20.96 7.70
N GLU A 195 35.75 20.94 8.62
CA GLU A 195 35.64 21.95 9.68
C GLU A 195 36.86 21.97 10.59
N ARG A 196 37.40 20.80 10.97
CA ARG A 196 38.63 20.72 11.77
C ARG A 196 39.84 21.29 11.03
N LEU A 197 39.97 21.04 9.73
CA LEU A 197 41.02 21.62 8.89
C LEU A 197 40.89 23.15 8.78
N ASP A 198 39.67 23.66 8.66
CA ASP A 198 39.40 25.10 8.61
C ASP A 198 39.75 25.81 9.92
N VAL A 199 39.50 25.17 11.06
CA VAL A 199 39.91 25.68 12.38
C VAL A 199 41.43 25.73 12.51
N LEU A 200 42.12 24.64 12.14
CA LEU A 200 43.59 24.57 12.16
C LEU A 200 44.23 25.60 11.21
N HIS A 201 43.64 25.81 10.03
CA HIS A 201 44.12 26.81 9.08
C HIS A 201 43.96 28.23 9.63
N LYS A 202 42.83 28.55 10.29
CA LYS A 202 42.62 29.84 10.96
C LYS A 202 43.61 30.07 12.11
N GLU A 203 43.94 29.04 12.89
CA GLU A 203 44.95 29.14 13.96
C GLU A 203 46.36 29.35 13.39
N SER A 204 46.73 28.63 12.33
CA SER A 204 48.02 28.80 11.65
C SER A 204 48.21 30.22 11.10
N CYS A 205 47.19 30.78 10.43
CA CYS A 205 47.22 32.16 9.94
C CYS A 205 47.34 33.20 11.07
N LYS A 206 46.68 32.98 12.21
CA LYS A 206 46.83 33.85 13.39
C LYS A 206 48.26 33.82 13.93
N ASN A 207 48.85 32.63 14.06
CA ASN A 207 50.22 32.47 14.54
C ASN A 207 51.25 33.12 13.61
N SER A 208 51.07 32.98 12.28
CA SER A 208 51.91 33.66 11.29
C SER A 208 51.85 35.18 11.40
N ASN A 209 50.65 35.74 11.60
CA ASN A 209 50.48 37.19 11.78
C ASN A 209 51.13 37.70 13.08
N VAL A 210 51.09 36.91 14.16
CA VAL A 210 51.77 37.24 15.42
C VAL A 210 53.28 37.24 15.23
N LEU A 211 53.84 36.21 14.58
CA LEU A 211 55.27 36.15 14.27
C LEU A 211 55.73 37.33 13.39
N HIS A 212 54.94 37.70 12.40
CA HIS A 212 55.24 38.84 11.54
C HIS A 212 55.22 40.17 12.31
N LYS A 213 54.30 40.34 13.27
CA LYS A 213 54.29 41.50 14.17
C LYS A 213 55.52 41.53 15.09
N ILE A 214 55.90 40.39 15.67
CA ILE A 214 57.10 40.28 16.51
C ILE A 214 58.36 40.64 15.71
N LEU A 215 58.52 40.08 14.51
CA LEU A 215 59.65 40.38 13.63
C LEU A 215 59.70 41.86 13.22
N SER A 216 58.54 42.47 12.95
CA SER A 216 58.47 43.90 12.65
C SER A 216 58.84 44.78 13.86
N ALA A 217 58.45 44.39 15.07
CA ALA A 217 58.83 45.07 16.31
C ALA A 217 60.34 44.94 16.59
N PHE A 218 60.92 43.75 16.40
CA PHE A 218 62.37 43.55 16.49
C PHE A 218 63.14 44.37 15.46
N SER A 219 62.62 44.48 14.23
CA SER A 219 63.23 45.30 13.18
C SER A 219 63.16 46.78 13.50
N PHE A 220 62.05 47.24 14.07
CA PHE A 220 61.88 48.61 14.55
C PHE A 220 62.83 48.93 15.71
N PHE A 221 62.96 48.04 16.70
CA PHE A 221 63.90 48.20 17.81
C PHE A 221 65.37 48.20 17.36
N ASN A 222 65.75 47.33 16.41
CA ASN A 222 67.08 47.33 15.83
C ASN A 222 67.37 48.62 15.04
N GLY A 223 66.40 49.15 14.30
CA GLY A 223 66.53 50.44 13.62
C GLY A 223 66.65 51.63 14.57
N TRP A 224 65.89 51.62 15.67
CA TRP A 224 65.96 52.65 16.70
C TRP A 224 67.30 52.63 17.46
N GLY A 225 67.82 51.45 17.77
CA GLY A 225 69.14 51.27 18.38
C GLY A 225 70.30 51.76 17.50
N GLN A 226 70.21 51.56 16.17
CA GLN A 226 71.19 52.12 15.23
C GLN A 226 71.11 53.65 15.13
N SER A 227 69.90 54.23 15.18
CA SER A 227 69.72 55.68 15.14
C SER A 227 70.19 56.40 16.41
N LEU A 228 70.21 55.72 17.56
CA LEU A 228 70.76 56.27 18.82
C LEU A 228 72.30 56.25 18.84
N LEU A 229 72.94 55.36 18.09
CA LEU A 229 74.40 55.23 18.00
C LEU A 229 75.02 56.14 16.92
N SER A 230 74.22 56.67 15.98
CA SER A 230 74.68 57.57 14.92
C SER A 230 74.40 59.06 15.19
N GLY A 231 73.87 59.39 16.37
CA GLY A 231 73.47 60.75 16.76
C GLY A 231 74.26 61.32 17.95
N GLY A 232 75.56 61.02 18.02
CA GLY A 232 76.50 61.58 19.00
C GLY A 232 77.69 62.23 18.30
#